data_AF-A0A3R7BZP6-F1
#
_entry.id   AF-A0A3R7BZP6-F1
#
_cell.length_a   1.000
_cell.length_b   1.000
_cell.length_c   1.000
_cell.angle_alpha   90.00
_cell.angle_beta   90.00
_cell.angle_gamma   90.00
#
_symmetry.space_group_name_H-M   'P 1'
#
loop_
_entity.id
_entity.type
_entity.pdbx_description
1 polymer ?
#
loop_
_entity_poly.entity_id
_entity_poly.type
_entity_poly.pdbx_seq_one_letter_code
_entity_poly.pdbx_strand_id
1 'polypeptide(L)'
;MLTQMAGRSLALNLDLFERTADEFEALPMYFLRFFGSSDVDEVLDAMEYAVYAYDVQHVILDNVQFMMSGQGRGYDKFERQDAALDKFRKFATAKNVHVTLVIHPRKEQDDADLTLSSVFGTAKATQEADNVLILQRSRGDVKLDVRKNRFDGSLGSIALQFDKEAACMREMFPTAMDESLPSRDLELQMEREARQRYEASAATDSSSRVPGINPAPSNVQGPSCDGGKHHATDPSNGAPVNGQVNGVNGRRVINGHHSPEPFSLFTPIITR
;
A
#
# COMPACT_ATOMS: atom_id res chain seq x y z
N MET A 1 -3.29 -13.92 23.97
CA MET A 1 -2.15 -14.09 23.04
C MET A 1 -1.42 -15.41 23.26
N LEU A 2 -0.85 -15.71 24.44
CA LEU A 2 -0.18 -17.00 24.69
C LEU A 2 -1.05 -18.24 24.40
N THR A 3 -2.26 -18.31 24.96
CA THR A 3 -3.20 -19.43 24.69
C THR A 3 -3.57 -19.55 23.21
N GLN A 4 -3.65 -18.42 22.50
CA GLN A 4 -3.97 -18.36 21.08
C GLN A 4 -2.82 -18.91 20.25
N MET A 5 -1.57 -18.55 20.61
CA MET A 5 -0.37 -19.09 19.97
C MET A 5 -0.19 -20.59 20.22
N ALA A 6 -0.47 -21.05 21.44
CA ALA A 6 -0.43 -22.48 21.79
C ALA A 6 -1.51 -23.32 21.08
N GLY A 7 -2.57 -22.67 20.59
CA GLY A 7 -3.71 -23.33 19.96
C GLY A 7 -4.52 -24.23 20.90
N ARG A 8 -4.31 -24.13 22.21
CA ARG A 8 -4.96 -24.94 23.25
C ARG A 8 -4.83 -24.27 24.63
N SER A 9 -5.64 -24.71 25.59
CA SER A 9 -5.60 -24.17 26.95
C SER A 9 -4.28 -24.46 27.66
N LEU A 10 -3.66 -23.41 28.23
CA LEU A 10 -2.42 -23.48 29.01
C LEU A 10 -2.67 -23.66 30.51
N ALA A 11 -3.92 -23.55 30.98
CA ALA A 11 -4.25 -23.45 32.41
C ALA A 11 -3.81 -24.65 33.27
N LEU A 12 -3.55 -25.81 32.67
CA LEU A 12 -3.20 -27.05 33.36
C LEU A 12 -1.90 -27.70 32.87
N ASN A 13 -1.16 -27.06 31.94
CA ASN A 13 0.08 -27.60 31.38
C ASN A 13 1.22 -26.59 31.55
N LEU A 14 1.91 -26.67 32.69
CA LEU A 14 3.01 -25.74 33.02
C LEU A 14 4.19 -25.88 32.04
N ASP A 15 4.57 -27.11 31.67
CA ASP A 15 5.66 -27.32 30.71
C ASP A 15 5.36 -26.72 29.32
N LEU A 16 4.09 -26.77 28.91
CA LEU A 16 3.67 -26.16 27.65
C LEU A 16 3.66 -24.64 27.76
N PHE A 17 3.25 -24.12 28.92
CA PHE A 17 3.25 -22.68 29.20
C PHE A 17 4.66 -22.09 29.09
N GLU A 18 5.66 -22.68 29.77
CA GLU A 18 7.05 -22.18 29.74
C GLU A 18 7.58 -22.13 28.30
N ARG A 19 7.44 -23.24 27.55
CA ARG A 19 7.87 -23.30 26.15
C ARG A 19 7.17 -22.26 25.27
N THR A 20 5.86 -22.12 25.44
CA THR A 20 5.06 -21.16 24.68
C THR A 20 5.45 -19.73 25.06
N ALA A 21 5.80 -19.46 26.32
CA ALA A 21 6.26 -18.15 26.77
C ALA A 21 7.61 -17.78 26.16
N ASP A 22 8.58 -18.70 26.15
CA ASP A 22 9.88 -18.51 25.51
C ASP A 22 9.73 -18.24 24.00
N GLU A 23 8.90 -19.03 23.33
CA GLU A 23 8.60 -18.84 21.89
C GLU A 23 7.90 -17.49 21.63
N PHE A 24 7.03 -17.05 22.54
CA PHE A 24 6.29 -15.79 22.41
C PHE A 24 7.20 -14.59 22.62
N GLU A 25 8.14 -14.66 23.58
CA GLU A 25 9.15 -13.62 23.83
C GLU A 25 10.08 -13.44 22.62
N ALA A 26 10.37 -14.51 21.89
CA ALA A 26 11.19 -14.46 20.69
C ALA A 26 10.50 -13.82 19.48
N LEU A 27 9.18 -13.57 19.54
CA LEU A 27 8.47 -12.94 18.42
C LEU A 27 8.87 -11.45 18.29
N PRO A 28 9.08 -10.95 17.06
CA PRO A 28 9.37 -9.53 16.80
C PRO A 28 8.10 -8.67 16.94
N MET A 29 7.49 -8.70 18.13
CA MET A 29 6.24 -8.04 18.45
C MET A 29 6.49 -6.94 19.48
N TYR A 30 6.17 -5.71 19.11
CA TYR A 30 6.39 -4.54 19.96
C TYR A 30 5.04 -3.91 20.31
N PHE A 31 4.87 -3.58 21.60
CA PHE A 31 3.65 -2.97 22.10
C PHE A 31 3.89 -1.51 22.44
N LEU A 32 3.06 -0.63 21.87
CA LEU A 32 3.05 0.77 22.22
C LEU A 32 2.24 0.97 23.50
N ARG A 33 2.82 1.67 24.47
CA ARG A 33 2.21 1.89 25.79
C ARG A 33 1.48 3.23 25.82
N PHE A 34 0.44 3.36 25.01
CA PHE A 34 -0.46 4.52 25.02
C PHE A 34 -1.69 4.23 25.89
N PHE A 35 -2.03 5.16 26.77
CA PHE A 35 -3.20 5.07 27.64
C PHE A 35 -3.99 6.38 27.58
N GLY A 36 -5.32 6.29 27.57
CA GLY A 36 -6.19 7.46 27.46
C GLY A 36 -6.19 8.11 26.07
N SER A 37 -6.59 9.38 26.02
CA SER A 37 -6.50 10.18 24.79
C SER A 37 -5.06 10.60 24.53
N SER A 38 -4.38 9.90 23.62
CA SER A 38 -3.07 10.28 23.09
C SER A 38 -3.23 11.08 21.80
N ASP A 39 -2.33 12.05 21.57
CA ASP A 39 -2.34 12.79 20.32
C ASP A 39 -1.95 11.87 19.15
N VAL A 40 -2.56 12.10 17.99
CA VAL A 40 -2.27 11.38 16.75
C VAL A 40 -0.81 11.60 16.35
N ASP A 41 -0.28 12.81 16.56
CA ASP A 41 1.10 13.12 16.21
C ASP A 41 2.10 12.36 17.10
N GLU A 42 1.85 12.21 18.41
CA GLU A 42 2.68 11.38 19.29
C GLU A 42 2.68 9.91 18.87
N VAL A 43 1.54 9.39 18.42
CA VAL A 43 1.43 8.01 17.92
C VAL A 43 2.21 7.84 16.62
N LEU A 44 2.16 8.83 15.71
CA LEU A 44 2.94 8.81 14.47
C LEU A 44 4.44 8.85 14.73
N ASP A 45 4.90 9.69 15.66
CA ASP A 45 6.31 9.75 16.04
C ASP A 45 6.80 8.40 16.61
N ALA A 46 5.98 7.75 17.45
CA ALA A 46 6.30 6.43 17.98
C ALA A 46 6.31 5.35 16.89
N MET A 47 5.37 5.41 15.94
CA MET A 47 5.35 4.52 14.78
C MET A 47 6.59 4.73 13.91
N GLU A 48 6.98 5.99 13.64
CA GLU A 48 8.17 6.31 12.86
C GLU A 48 9.44 5.78 13.52
N TYR A 49 9.57 5.97 14.83
CA TYR A 49 10.67 5.39 15.60
C TYR A 49 10.67 3.86 15.53
N ALA A 50 9.51 3.21 15.64
CA ALA A 50 9.41 1.76 15.59
C ALA A 50 9.86 1.19 14.22
N VAL A 51 9.45 1.84 13.13
CA VAL A 51 9.89 1.47 11.78
C VAL A 51 11.40 1.69 11.60
N TYR A 52 11.92 2.82 12.10
CA TYR A 52 13.33 3.18 11.93
C TYR A 52 14.29 2.31 12.77
N ALA A 53 13.93 2.04 14.03
CA ALA A 53 14.83 1.38 14.98
C ALA A 53 14.70 -0.15 15.01
N TYR A 54 13.51 -0.68 14.71
CA TYR A 54 13.20 -2.10 14.83
C TYR A 54 12.72 -2.74 13.53
N ASP A 55 12.81 -2.03 12.39
CA ASP A 55 12.40 -2.50 11.07
C ASP A 55 10.97 -3.06 11.04
N VAL A 56 10.06 -2.44 11.81
CA VAL A 56 8.65 -2.86 11.86
C VAL A 56 8.00 -2.66 10.49
N GLN A 57 7.47 -3.74 9.92
CA GLN A 57 6.81 -3.72 8.62
C GLN A 57 5.28 -3.65 8.71
N HIS A 58 4.70 -4.04 9.85
CA HIS A 58 3.26 -4.07 10.06
C HIS A 58 2.88 -3.41 11.40
N VAL A 59 2.03 -2.40 11.32
CA VAL A 59 1.50 -1.68 12.48
C VAL A 59 0.00 -1.93 12.60
N ILE A 60 -0.46 -2.31 13.78
CA ILE A 60 -1.89 -2.50 14.09
C ILE A 60 -2.31 -1.41 15.07
N LEU A 61 -3.32 -0.61 14.69
CA LEU A 61 -3.89 0.47 15.50
C LEU A 61 -5.29 0.08 15.98
N ASP A 62 -5.48 -0.08 17.30
CA ASP A 62 -6.75 -0.39 17.95
C ASP A 62 -6.95 0.50 19.20
N ASN A 63 -7.87 1.46 19.25
CA ASN A 63 -8.81 1.94 18.24
C ASN A 63 -8.67 3.45 18.05
N VAL A 64 -8.77 3.94 16.80
CA VAL A 64 -8.78 5.39 16.49
C VAL A 64 -9.87 6.14 17.26
N GLN A 65 -10.99 5.50 17.59
CA GLN A 65 -12.04 6.14 18.39
C GLN A 65 -11.60 6.53 19.81
N PHE A 66 -10.62 5.84 20.39
CA PHE A 66 -10.14 6.09 21.74
C PHE A 66 -9.17 7.27 21.83
N MET A 67 -8.28 7.41 20.84
CA MET A 67 -7.34 8.53 20.72
C MET A 67 -8.06 9.90 20.72
N MET A 68 -9.31 9.90 20.29
CA MET A 68 -10.10 11.12 20.04
C MET A 68 -11.18 11.39 21.10
N SER A 69 -11.25 10.60 22.16
CA SER A 69 -12.36 10.61 23.12
C SER A 69 -12.32 11.78 24.13
N GLY A 70 -11.24 12.56 24.19
CA GLY A 70 -11.06 13.65 25.15
C GLY A 70 -11.12 15.07 24.58
N GLN A 71 -11.12 15.26 23.27
CA GLN A 71 -10.98 16.59 22.67
C GLN A 71 -11.92 16.81 21.46
N GLY A 72 -12.95 17.63 21.66
CA GLY A 72 -13.83 18.13 20.59
C GLY A 72 -15.31 17.82 20.82
N ARG A 73 -16.19 18.78 20.50
CA ARG A 73 -17.65 18.59 20.53
C ARG A 73 -18.13 18.18 19.14
N GLY A 74 -18.76 17.02 19.01
CA GLY A 74 -19.53 16.64 17.82
C GLY A 74 -18.69 16.60 16.53
N TYR A 75 -18.93 17.58 15.64
CA TYR A 75 -18.38 17.65 14.27
C TYR A 75 -16.85 17.62 14.23
N ASP A 76 -16.20 18.31 15.16
CA ASP A 76 -14.73 18.33 15.29
C ASP A 76 -14.13 16.92 15.42
N LYS A 77 -14.87 15.98 16.01
CA LYS A 77 -14.40 14.59 16.17
C LYS A 77 -14.28 13.89 14.83
N PHE A 78 -15.21 14.12 13.90
CA PHE A 78 -15.15 13.48 12.58
C PHE A 78 -14.04 14.09 11.71
N GLU A 79 -13.88 15.42 11.72
CA GLU A 79 -12.82 16.09 10.97
C GLU A 79 -11.43 15.69 11.46
N ARG A 80 -11.23 15.63 12.78
CA ARG A 80 -9.96 15.17 13.35
C ARG A 80 -9.70 13.70 13.00
N GLN A 81 -10.75 12.87 12.85
CA GLN A 81 -10.61 11.46 12.50
C GLN A 81 -10.12 11.34 11.06
N ASP A 82 -10.70 12.14 10.17
CA ASP A 82 -10.29 12.24 8.78
C ASP A 82 -8.86 12.75 8.63
N ALA A 83 -8.48 13.74 9.43
CA ALA A 83 -7.11 14.24 9.46
C ALA A 83 -6.13 13.16 9.95
N ALA A 84 -6.50 12.36 10.94
CA ALA A 84 -5.69 11.24 11.43
C ALA A 84 -5.54 10.15 10.36
N LEU A 85 -6.63 9.78 9.69
CA LEU A 85 -6.62 8.81 8.59
C LEU A 85 -5.68 9.25 7.45
N ASP A 86 -5.71 10.52 7.07
CA ASP A 86 -4.81 11.07 6.05
C ASP A 86 -3.34 10.93 6.46
N LYS A 87 -3.03 11.21 7.73
CA LYS A 87 -1.67 11.08 8.26
C LYS A 87 -1.23 9.61 8.25
N PHE A 88 -2.08 8.68 8.68
CA PHE A 88 -1.77 7.24 8.65
C PHE A 88 -1.59 6.71 7.23
N ARG A 89 -2.43 7.14 6.28
CA ARG A 89 -2.29 6.76 4.86
C ARG A 89 -0.98 7.25 4.26
N LYS A 90 -0.64 8.51 4.52
CA LYS A 90 0.64 9.09 4.08
C LYS A 90 1.82 8.37 4.71
N PHE A 91 1.74 8.06 6.01
CA PHE A 91 2.77 7.32 6.73
C PHE A 91 3.00 5.93 6.12
N ALA A 92 1.92 5.16 5.92
CA ALA A 92 1.99 3.82 5.31
C ALA A 92 2.71 3.86 3.95
N THR A 93 2.33 4.82 3.10
CA THR A 93 2.93 5.00 1.77
C THR A 93 4.39 5.46 1.85
N ALA A 94 4.69 6.44 2.70
CA ALA A 94 6.02 7.05 2.80
C ALA A 94 7.07 6.11 3.41
N LYS A 95 6.66 5.28 4.37
CA LYS A 95 7.53 4.31 5.04
C LYS A 95 7.48 2.92 4.42
N ASN A 96 6.60 2.70 3.43
CA ASN A 96 6.36 1.39 2.82
C ASN A 96 6.05 0.31 3.87
N VAL A 97 5.08 0.59 4.74
CA VAL A 97 4.64 -0.32 5.81
C VAL A 97 3.15 -0.61 5.70
N HIS A 98 2.75 -1.78 6.16
CA HIS A 98 1.34 -2.14 6.32
C HIS A 98 0.80 -1.50 7.59
N VAL A 99 -0.29 -0.75 7.48
CA VAL A 99 -1.05 -0.24 8.62
C VAL A 99 -2.45 -0.89 8.62
N THR A 100 -2.74 -1.67 9.65
CA THR A 100 -4.08 -2.19 9.92
C THR A 100 -4.75 -1.31 10.96
N LEU A 101 -5.97 -0.84 10.66
CA LEU A 101 -6.72 0.04 11.56
C LEU A 101 -8.02 -0.61 12.02
N VAL A 102 -8.26 -0.72 13.31
CA VAL A 102 -9.55 -1.20 13.83
C VAL A 102 -10.54 -0.03 13.91
N ILE A 103 -11.72 -0.18 13.30
CA ILE A 103 -12.80 0.83 13.30
C ILE A 103 -14.09 0.18 13.78
N HIS A 104 -14.73 0.73 14.80
CA HIS A 104 -16.07 0.25 15.20
C HIS A 104 -17.13 0.72 14.20
N PRO A 105 -18.16 -0.08 13.89
CA PRO A 105 -19.28 0.33 13.04
C PRO A 105 -20.18 1.36 13.75
N ARG A 106 -21.05 2.03 12.99
CA ARG A 106 -22.16 2.78 13.59
C ARG A 106 -23.11 1.80 14.28
N LYS A 107 -23.91 2.31 15.22
CA LYS A 107 -25.01 1.55 15.81
C LYS A 107 -26.03 1.22 14.73
N GLU A 108 -25.91 0.03 14.14
CA GLU A 108 -26.84 -0.55 13.19
C GLU A 108 -27.76 -1.54 13.92
N GLN A 109 -28.89 -1.89 13.29
CA GLN A 109 -29.78 -2.93 13.82
C GLN A 109 -29.05 -4.29 13.86
N ASP A 110 -29.23 -5.04 14.94
CA ASP A 110 -28.47 -6.27 15.22
C ASP A 110 -28.64 -7.38 14.16
N ASP A 111 -29.74 -7.36 13.40
CA ASP A 111 -30.06 -8.39 12.39
C ASP A 111 -29.70 -7.97 10.96
N ALA A 112 -29.10 -6.79 10.76
CA ALA A 112 -28.65 -6.31 9.45
C ALA A 112 -27.15 -6.55 9.26
N ASP A 113 -26.79 -7.17 8.13
CA ASP A 113 -25.40 -7.35 7.71
C ASP A 113 -24.72 -5.98 7.53
N LEU A 114 -23.48 -5.87 8.01
CA LEU A 114 -22.73 -4.63 7.88
C LEU A 114 -22.29 -4.45 6.42
N THR A 115 -22.33 -3.19 5.98
CA THR A 115 -21.92 -2.77 4.64
C THR A 115 -20.84 -1.70 4.75
N LEU A 116 -20.23 -1.31 3.62
CA LEU A 116 -19.26 -0.21 3.58
C LEU A 116 -19.84 1.12 4.11
N SER A 117 -21.17 1.31 4.04
CA SER A 117 -21.87 2.46 4.61
C SER A 117 -22.05 2.40 6.12
N SER A 118 -21.91 1.22 6.74
CA SER A 118 -22.12 1.00 8.17
C SER A 118 -20.92 1.41 9.03
N VAL A 119 -19.84 1.91 8.44
CA VAL A 119 -18.62 2.32 9.15
C VAL A 119 -18.85 3.61 9.94
N PHE A 120 -18.40 3.65 11.20
CA PHE A 120 -18.46 4.86 12.03
C PHE A 120 -17.39 5.86 11.60
N GLY A 121 -17.80 7.12 11.43
CA GLY A 121 -16.91 8.19 10.98
C GLY A 121 -17.41 8.79 9.66
N THR A 122 -16.49 9.15 8.78
CA THR A 122 -16.81 9.53 7.40
C THR A 122 -16.57 8.36 6.45
N ALA A 123 -17.07 8.46 5.22
CA ALA A 123 -16.80 7.46 4.17
C ALA A 123 -15.33 7.44 3.72
N LYS A 124 -14.50 8.38 4.21
CA LYS A 124 -13.11 8.54 3.80
C LYS A 124 -12.25 7.32 4.18
N ALA A 125 -12.48 6.75 5.36
CA ALA A 125 -11.75 5.57 5.82
C ALA A 125 -11.85 4.38 4.85
N THR A 126 -13.04 4.13 4.29
CA THR A 126 -13.26 3.03 3.34
C THR A 126 -12.85 3.41 1.91
N GLN A 127 -12.88 4.69 1.55
CA GLN A 127 -12.43 5.19 0.25
C GLN A 127 -10.90 5.15 0.10
N GLU A 128 -10.16 5.59 1.11
CA GLU A 128 -8.69 5.67 1.11
C GLU A 128 -8.01 4.32 1.38
N ALA A 129 -8.76 3.33 1.88
CA ALA A 129 -8.24 2.00 2.16
C ALA A 129 -7.93 1.17 0.91
N ASP A 130 -6.87 0.36 0.95
CA ASP A 130 -6.62 -0.63 -0.10
C ASP A 130 -7.52 -1.84 0.10
N ASN A 131 -7.63 -2.32 1.35
CA ASN A 131 -8.46 -3.46 1.72
C ASN A 131 -9.47 -3.07 2.79
N VAL A 132 -10.70 -3.55 2.70
CA VAL A 132 -11.71 -3.36 3.75
C VAL A 132 -12.24 -4.73 4.16
N LEU A 133 -11.95 -5.09 5.41
CA LEU A 133 -12.40 -6.33 6.02
C LEU A 133 -13.49 -6.03 7.05
N ILE A 134 -14.56 -6.82 7.03
CA ILE A 134 -15.65 -6.69 7.99
C ILE A 134 -15.79 -8.02 8.74
N LEU A 135 -15.46 -8.01 10.03
CA LEU A 135 -15.77 -9.10 10.94
C LEU A 135 -17.18 -8.86 11.49
N GLN A 136 -18.11 -9.73 11.12
CA GLN A 136 -19.51 -9.62 11.52
C GLN A 136 -20.01 -10.92 12.12
N ARG A 137 -20.91 -10.77 13.10
CA ARG A 137 -21.63 -11.86 13.73
C ARG A 137 -23.11 -11.72 13.42
N SER A 138 -23.67 -12.70 12.72
CA SER A 138 -25.08 -12.73 12.34
C SER A 138 -25.71 -14.03 12.82
N ARG A 139 -26.75 -13.94 13.67
CA ARG A 139 -27.54 -15.08 14.16
C ARG A 139 -26.75 -16.26 14.75
N GLY A 140 -25.56 -16.00 15.28
CA GLY A 140 -24.68 -17.02 15.88
C GLY A 140 -23.48 -17.40 15.02
N ASP A 141 -23.55 -17.16 13.71
CA ASP A 141 -22.45 -17.37 12.79
C ASP A 141 -21.52 -16.16 12.74
N VAL A 142 -20.21 -16.41 12.71
CA VAL A 142 -19.18 -15.37 12.55
C VAL A 142 -18.60 -15.51 11.16
N LYS A 143 -18.48 -14.41 10.43
CA LYS A 143 -17.85 -14.38 9.11
C LYS A 143 -16.96 -13.16 8.94
N LEU A 144 -15.89 -13.33 8.18
CA LEU A 144 -15.00 -12.27 7.73
C LEU A 144 -15.29 -11.98 6.26
N ASP A 145 -15.88 -10.82 5.99
CA ASP A 145 -16.15 -10.37 4.62
C ASP A 145 -15.02 -9.50 4.11
N VAL A 146 -14.52 -9.81 2.91
CA VAL A 146 -13.68 -8.92 2.11
C VAL A 146 -14.61 -8.05 1.28
N ARG A 147 -14.78 -6.78 1.67
CA ARG A 147 -15.68 -5.83 0.98
C ARG A 147 -14.95 -4.89 0.04
N LYS A 148 -13.64 -4.79 0.15
CA LYS A 148 -12.79 -4.06 -0.79
C LYS A 148 -11.44 -4.76 -0.85
N ASN A 149 -10.95 -4.92 -2.08
CA ASN A 149 -9.59 -5.34 -2.39
C ASN A 149 -9.12 -4.52 -3.59
N ARG A 150 -8.14 -3.63 -3.38
CA ARG A 150 -7.65 -2.74 -4.44
C ARG A 150 -6.65 -3.42 -5.38
N PHE A 151 -6.07 -4.55 -4.98
CA PHE A 151 -5.03 -5.23 -5.75
C PHE A 151 -5.61 -5.90 -7.01
N ASP A 152 -6.59 -6.79 -6.84
CA ASP A 152 -7.19 -7.56 -7.94
C ASP A 152 -8.74 -7.44 -8.00
N GLY A 153 -9.35 -6.77 -7.02
CA GLY A 153 -10.80 -6.63 -6.93
C GLY A 153 -11.53 -7.88 -6.44
N SER A 154 -10.82 -8.93 -6.02
CA SER A 154 -11.45 -10.14 -5.50
C SER A 154 -12.18 -9.86 -4.18
N LEU A 155 -13.41 -10.34 -4.09
CA LEU A 155 -14.27 -10.23 -2.91
C LEU A 155 -14.67 -11.62 -2.45
N GLY A 156 -14.96 -11.77 -1.17
CA GLY A 156 -15.30 -13.06 -0.59
C GLY A 156 -15.79 -12.96 0.84
N SER A 157 -16.23 -14.09 1.37
CA SER A 157 -16.64 -14.24 2.76
C SER A 157 -16.06 -15.53 3.30
N ILE A 158 -15.43 -15.45 4.47
CA ILE A 158 -14.79 -16.58 5.15
C ILE A 158 -15.62 -16.88 6.39
N ALA A 159 -16.16 -18.09 6.47
CA ALA A 159 -16.90 -18.54 7.65
C ALA A 159 -15.92 -18.88 8.79
N LEU A 160 -16.13 -18.24 9.95
CA LEU A 160 -15.29 -18.38 11.13
C LEU A 160 -16.06 -19.06 12.27
N GLN A 161 -15.36 -19.85 13.06
CA GLN A 161 -15.84 -20.48 14.27
C GLN A 161 -14.91 -20.13 15.43
N PHE A 162 -15.51 -19.79 16.58
CA PHE A 162 -14.74 -19.54 17.80
C PHE A 162 -14.31 -20.85 18.45
N ASP A 163 -13.01 -21.09 18.49
CA ASP A 163 -12.39 -22.16 19.25
C ASP A 163 -12.23 -21.70 20.71
N LYS A 164 -13.03 -22.30 21.60
CA LYS A 164 -13.03 -21.98 23.02
C LYS A 164 -11.76 -22.40 23.75
N GLU A 165 -11.08 -23.46 23.28
CA GLU A 165 -9.89 -23.98 23.93
C GLU A 165 -8.67 -23.11 23.63
N ALA A 166 -8.54 -22.68 22.37
CA ALA A 166 -7.47 -21.78 21.93
C ALA A 166 -7.79 -20.29 22.16
N ALA A 167 -9.05 -19.95 22.44
CA ALA A 167 -9.55 -18.58 22.51
C ALA A 167 -9.27 -17.77 21.23
N CYS A 168 -9.38 -18.41 20.06
CA CYS A 168 -9.17 -17.79 18.76
C CYS A 168 -10.31 -18.11 17.77
N MET A 169 -10.42 -17.33 16.71
CA MET A 169 -11.30 -17.65 15.58
C MET A 169 -10.55 -18.53 14.60
N ARG A 170 -11.19 -19.59 14.12
CA ARG A 170 -10.67 -20.47 13.06
C ARG A 170 -11.61 -20.50 11.88
N GLU A 171 -11.07 -20.70 10.69
CA GLU A 171 -11.88 -20.94 9.49
C GLU A 171 -12.61 -22.29 9.59
N MET A 172 -13.89 -22.33 9.23
CA MET A 172 -14.68 -23.58 9.25
C MET A 172 -14.35 -24.52 8.09
N PHE A 173 -14.01 -23.97 6.93
CA PHE A 173 -13.69 -24.72 5.71
C PHE A 173 -12.33 -24.30 5.18
N PRO A 174 -11.23 -24.63 5.90
CA PRO A 174 -9.90 -24.26 5.46
C PRO A 174 -9.65 -24.87 4.09
N THR A 175 -9.64 -24.03 3.06
CA THR A 175 -9.14 -24.44 1.76
C THR A 175 -7.62 -24.51 1.90
N ALA A 176 -7.02 -25.64 1.57
CA ALA A 176 -5.56 -25.74 1.55
C ALA A 176 -5.03 -24.67 0.58
N MET A 177 -4.45 -23.61 1.12
CA MET A 177 -3.72 -22.63 0.33
C MET A 177 -2.52 -23.35 -0.27
N ASP A 178 -2.31 -23.21 -1.58
CA ASP A 178 -1.08 -23.69 -2.20
C ASP A 178 0.08 -22.79 -1.70
N GLU A 179 0.93 -23.34 -0.84
CA GLU A 179 2.13 -22.70 -0.28
C GLU A 179 3.10 -22.15 -1.36
N SER A 180 2.86 -22.49 -2.64
CA SER A 180 3.59 -21.93 -3.78
C SER A 180 3.21 -20.47 -4.12
N LEU A 181 2.04 -19.98 -3.67
CA LEU A 181 1.54 -18.65 -4.01
C LEU A 181 2.32 -17.49 -3.34
N PRO A 182 2.59 -17.51 -2.01
CA PRO A 182 3.40 -16.47 -1.37
C PRO A 182 4.82 -16.41 -1.95
N SER A 183 5.37 -17.58 -2.27
CA SER A 183 6.71 -17.74 -2.85
C SER A 183 6.78 -17.16 -4.26
N ARG A 184 5.77 -17.41 -5.09
CA ARG A 184 5.68 -16.87 -6.45
C ARG A 184 5.48 -15.36 -6.49
N ASP A 185 4.66 -14.81 -5.60
CA ASP A 185 4.43 -13.38 -5.54
C ASP A 185 5.71 -12.64 -5.12
N LEU A 186 6.45 -13.18 -4.16
CA LEU A 186 7.77 -12.66 -3.75
C LEU A 186 8.81 -12.77 -4.88
N GLU A 187 8.88 -13.91 -5.56
CA GLU A 187 9.83 -14.14 -6.66
C GLU A 187 9.55 -13.21 -7.85
N LEU A 188 8.27 -13.03 -8.22
CA LEU A 188 7.85 -12.08 -9.24
C LEU A 188 8.16 -10.63 -8.86
N GLN A 189 8.05 -10.30 -7.58
CA GLN A 189 8.38 -8.98 -7.07
C GLN A 189 9.89 -8.73 -7.16
N MET A 190 10.72 -9.69 -6.76
CA MET A 190 12.18 -9.63 -6.88
C MET A 190 12.64 -9.55 -8.34
N GLU A 191 12.04 -10.32 -9.26
CA GLU A 191 12.35 -10.24 -10.69
C GLU A 191 12.04 -8.86 -11.29
N ARG A 192 10.89 -8.27 -10.93
CA ARG A 192 10.52 -6.93 -11.40
C ARG A 192 11.47 -5.86 -10.87
N GLU A 193 11.87 -5.94 -9.60
CA GLU A 193 12.84 -5.02 -9.01
C GLU A 193 14.22 -5.16 -9.66
N ALA A 194 14.68 -6.39 -9.89
CA ALA A 194 15.94 -6.66 -10.58
C ALA A 194 15.92 -6.10 -12.01
N ARG A 195 14.80 -6.28 -12.72
CA ARG A 195 14.61 -5.76 -14.08
C ARG A 195 14.57 -4.23 -14.13
N GLN A 196 13.87 -3.59 -13.20
CA GLN A 196 13.83 -2.13 -13.08
C GLN A 196 15.20 -1.54 -12.72
N ARG A 197 15.97 -2.21 -11.84
CA ARG A 197 17.35 -1.81 -11.53
C ARG A 197 18.28 -1.95 -12.74
N TYR A 198 18.15 -3.03 -13.51
CA TYR A 198 18.90 -3.22 -14.74
C TYR A 198 18.56 -2.15 -15.78
N GLU A 199 17.27 -1.88 -16.02
CA GLU A 199 16.81 -0.84 -16.94
C GLU A 199 17.24 0.57 -16.51
N ALA A 200 17.22 0.89 -15.21
CA ALA A 200 17.73 2.16 -14.67
C ALA A 200 19.26 2.28 -14.85
N SER A 201 20.01 1.19 -14.64
CA SER A 201 21.46 1.18 -14.89
C SER A 201 21.79 1.36 -16.37
N ALA A 202 21.03 0.75 -17.27
CA ALA A 202 21.20 0.86 -18.72
C ALA A 202 20.86 2.26 -19.26
N ALA A 203 19.86 2.93 -18.68
CA ALA A 203 19.52 4.31 -19.04
C ALA A 203 20.64 5.29 -18.67
N THR A 204 21.32 5.04 -17.54
CA THR A 204 22.43 5.88 -17.06
C THR A 204 23.70 5.71 -17.93
N ASP A 205 23.94 4.49 -18.43
CA ASP A 205 25.10 4.18 -19.28
C ASP A 205 24.97 4.75 -20.70
N SER A 206 23.73 4.92 -21.20
CA SER A 206 23.45 5.52 -22.51
C SER A 206 23.75 7.02 -22.62
N SER A 207 23.93 7.72 -21.49
CA SER A 207 24.22 9.17 -21.45
C SER A 207 25.72 9.51 -21.52
N SER A 208 26.62 8.52 -21.59
CA SER A 208 28.09 8.72 -21.48
C SER A 208 28.88 8.54 -22.79
N ARG A 209 28.24 8.31 -23.94
CA ARG A 209 28.95 8.09 -25.22
C ARG A 209 29.30 9.41 -25.93
N VAL A 210 30.57 9.79 -25.89
CA VAL A 210 31.19 10.87 -26.68
C VAL A 210 31.16 10.51 -28.18
N PRO A 211 30.78 11.42 -29.11
CA PRO A 211 30.73 11.10 -30.54
C PRO A 211 32.14 10.98 -31.14
N GLY A 212 32.45 9.79 -31.66
CA GLY A 212 33.70 9.46 -32.36
C GLY A 212 33.73 9.93 -33.82
N ILE A 213 34.91 10.32 -34.24
CA ILE A 213 35.32 10.84 -35.56
C ILE A 213 35.18 9.74 -36.64
N ASN A 214 34.54 10.05 -37.78
CA ASN A 214 34.46 9.17 -38.96
C ASN A 214 35.71 9.30 -39.85
N PRO A 215 36.35 8.20 -40.31
CA PRO A 215 37.23 8.23 -41.47
C PRO A 215 36.46 7.96 -42.77
N ALA A 216 36.90 8.62 -43.84
CA ALA A 216 36.28 8.70 -45.16
C ALA A 216 36.34 7.39 -45.99
N PRO A 217 35.46 7.22 -47.00
CA PRO A 217 35.64 6.22 -48.04
C PRO A 217 36.23 6.81 -49.34
N SER A 218 37.10 6.04 -49.98
CA SER A 218 37.72 6.30 -51.27
C SER A 218 37.00 5.55 -52.41
N ASN A 219 36.67 6.24 -53.53
CA ASN A 219 36.84 5.72 -54.90
C ASN A 219 36.55 6.77 -56.00
N VAL A 220 37.60 7.17 -56.75
CA VAL A 220 37.83 7.02 -58.23
C VAL A 220 36.56 7.15 -59.14
N GLN A 221 36.42 7.93 -60.23
CA GLN A 221 37.26 8.65 -61.22
C GLN A 221 36.35 9.57 -62.10
N GLY A 222 36.90 10.62 -62.74
CA GLY A 222 36.32 11.23 -63.98
C GLY A 222 36.25 12.77 -64.02
N PRO A 223 36.81 13.47 -65.03
CA PRO A 223 37.12 14.91 -64.96
C PRO A 223 36.14 15.83 -65.73
N SER A 224 36.07 17.12 -65.34
CA SER A 224 36.25 18.31 -66.22
C SER A 224 35.61 19.60 -65.64
N CYS A 225 36.37 20.73 -65.72
CA CYS A 225 36.03 22.17 -65.90
C CYS A 225 34.64 22.69 -65.45
N ASP A 226 34.42 23.89 -64.91
CA ASP A 226 35.00 25.24 -65.04
C ASP A 226 34.30 26.09 -63.95
N GLY A 227 34.95 27.00 -63.21
CA GLY A 227 34.74 28.44 -63.42
C GLY A 227 33.69 29.09 -62.50
N GLY A 228 34.05 30.17 -61.80
CA GLY A 228 33.09 31.25 -61.48
C GLY A 228 32.78 31.58 -60.01
N LYS A 229 33.58 32.52 -59.47
CA LYS A 229 33.33 33.58 -58.47
C LYS A 229 31.88 33.89 -58.00
N HIS A 230 31.83 34.41 -56.76
CA HIS A 230 31.04 35.56 -56.21
C HIS A 230 30.30 35.20 -54.90
N HIS A 231 30.77 35.73 -53.75
CA HIS A 231 30.37 36.99 -53.07
C HIS A 231 28.99 36.88 -52.39
N ALA A 232 28.97 36.85 -51.04
CA ALA A 232 28.47 37.91 -50.15
C ALA A 232 26.93 38.06 -50.25
N THR A 233 26.11 37.96 -49.20
CA THR A 233 26.10 38.69 -47.93
C THR A 233 25.02 38.09 -47.01
N ASP A 234 25.27 38.16 -45.70
CA ASP A 234 24.29 38.25 -44.60
C ASP A 234 23.24 39.38 -44.81
N PRO A 235 22.29 39.66 -43.89
CA PRO A 235 21.57 38.81 -42.93
C PRO A 235 20.05 39.17 -42.90
N SER A 236 19.34 38.65 -41.90
CA SER A 236 18.34 39.36 -41.06
C SER A 236 16.90 38.81 -41.01
N ASN A 237 16.52 38.54 -39.75
CA ASN A 237 15.26 38.82 -39.06
C ASN A 237 13.90 38.49 -39.71
N GLY A 238 13.10 37.73 -38.95
CA GLY A 238 11.65 37.76 -39.06
C GLY A 238 10.94 36.68 -38.24
N ALA A 239 10.69 36.94 -36.96
CA ALA A 239 9.53 36.37 -36.27
C ALA A 239 8.34 37.35 -36.43
N PRO A 240 7.11 37.03 -35.98
CA PRO A 240 6.40 35.74 -35.82
C PRO A 240 5.09 35.76 -36.65
N VAL A 241 4.28 34.70 -36.72
CA VAL A 241 2.79 34.79 -36.85
C VAL A 241 2.13 33.43 -36.58
N ASN A 242 1.06 33.52 -35.79
CA ASN A 242 0.09 32.50 -35.39
C ASN A 242 -0.69 31.91 -36.59
N GLY A 243 -0.98 30.61 -36.56
CA GLY A 243 -1.88 29.96 -37.51
C GLY A 243 -2.45 28.64 -36.98
N GLN A 244 -3.61 28.71 -36.30
CA GLN A 244 -4.57 27.61 -36.28
C GLN A 244 -5.10 27.43 -37.72
N VAL A 245 -5.26 26.21 -38.25
CA VAL A 245 -6.52 25.42 -38.22
C VAL A 245 -6.30 23.99 -38.76
N ASN A 246 -7.11 23.07 -38.22
CA ASN A 246 -7.66 21.85 -38.83
C ASN A 246 -6.81 20.57 -38.98
N GLY A 247 -7.09 19.65 -38.03
CA GLY A 247 -7.80 18.43 -38.41
C GLY A 247 -7.05 17.12 -38.20
N VAL A 248 -7.85 16.08 -37.88
CA VAL A 248 -7.58 14.64 -37.98
C VAL A 248 -7.17 13.92 -36.69
N ASN A 249 -8.16 13.21 -36.13
CA ASN A 249 -8.09 11.95 -35.38
C ASN A 249 -6.76 11.58 -34.70
N GLY A 250 -6.72 11.72 -33.37
CA GLY A 250 -5.63 11.19 -32.55
C GLY A 250 -6.14 10.72 -31.20
N ARG A 251 -6.38 9.42 -31.10
CA ARG A 251 -6.58 8.65 -29.85
C ARG A 251 -5.41 8.96 -28.90
N ARG A 252 -5.59 9.86 -27.95
CA ARG A 252 -4.56 10.19 -26.95
C ARG A 252 -4.59 9.12 -25.87
N VAL A 253 -3.93 8.00 -26.15
CA VAL A 253 -3.50 7.07 -25.10
C VAL A 253 -2.38 7.79 -24.35
N ILE A 254 -2.73 8.40 -23.23
CA ILE A 254 -1.74 8.91 -22.29
C ILE A 254 -1.20 7.65 -21.61
N ASN A 255 0.01 7.25 -21.98
CA ASN A 255 0.77 6.20 -21.32
C ASN A 255 1.02 6.64 -19.88
N GLY A 256 0.08 6.29 -18.99
CA GLY A 256 0.33 6.26 -17.56
C GLY A 256 1.28 5.10 -17.29
N HIS A 257 2.55 5.43 -17.07
CA HIS A 257 3.39 4.57 -16.25
C HIS A 257 2.71 4.44 -14.88
N HIS A 258 1.89 3.40 -14.71
CA HIS A 258 1.58 2.91 -13.38
C HIS A 258 2.87 2.29 -12.86
N SER A 259 3.65 3.07 -12.12
CA SER A 259 4.53 2.50 -11.11
C SER A 259 3.68 1.54 -10.27
N PRO A 260 4.08 0.27 -10.06
CA PRO A 260 3.40 -0.56 -9.09
C PRO A 260 3.45 0.20 -7.76
N GLU A 261 2.30 0.50 -7.17
CA GLU A 261 2.27 1.18 -5.87
C GLU A 261 3.11 0.35 -4.87
N PRO A 262 3.88 1.01 -3.99
CA PRO A 262 4.66 0.32 -2.97
C PRO A 262 3.77 -0.61 -2.14
N PHE A 263 4.36 -1.63 -1.54
CA PHE A 263 3.71 -2.68 -0.73
C PHE A 263 3.15 -2.15 0.61
N SER A 264 2.74 -0.88 0.65
CA SER A 264 1.99 -0.31 1.76
C SER A 264 0.54 -0.70 1.63
N LEU A 265 0.04 -1.47 2.60
CA LEU A 265 -1.38 -1.77 2.71
C LEU A 265 -1.99 -0.91 3.83
N PHE A 266 -3.09 -0.24 3.55
CA PHE A 266 -3.95 0.32 4.60
C PHE A 266 -5.23 -0.51 4.69
N THR A 267 -5.36 -1.26 5.78
CA THR A 267 -6.46 -2.22 5.98
C THR A 267 -7.29 -1.87 7.21
N PRO A 268 -8.37 -1.10 7.07
CA PRO A 268 -9.40 -1.03 8.09
C PRO A 268 -10.05 -2.41 8.32
N ILE A 269 -10.06 -2.84 9.57
CA ILE A 269 -10.87 -3.96 10.05
C ILE A 269 -12.04 -3.37 10.82
N ILE A 270 -13.25 -3.65 10.34
CA ILE A 270 -14.48 -3.26 11.02
C ILE A 270 -14.93 -4.43 11.89
N THR A 271 -14.97 -4.21 13.19
CA THR A 271 -15.35 -5.24 14.17
C THR A 271 -16.71 -4.90 14.77
N ARG A 272 -17.69 -5.80 14.61
CA ARG A 272 -18.96 -5.77 15.34
C ARG A 272 -18.93 -6.62 16.59
#